data_AF-A0A7W1ECS4-F1
#
_entry.id   AF-A0A7W1ECS4-F1
#
_cell.length_a   1.000
_cell.length_b   1.000
_cell.length_c   1.000
_cell.angle_alpha   90.00
_cell.angle_beta   90.00
_cell.angle_gamma   90.00
#
_symmetry.space_group_name_H-M   'P 1'
#
loop_
_entity.id
_entity.type
_entity.pdbx_description
1 polymer ?
#
loop_
_entity_poly.entity_id
_entity_poly.type
_entity_poly.pdbx_seq_one_letter_code
_entity_poly.pdbx_strand_id
1 'polypeptide(L)' 'APPVFVHHPLIVNPAGAKLSKARGDTGIRELRAAGVSAADVLGEAAARVGLLDRPAPLSPDDLAGLFDGR' A
#
# COMPACT_ATOMS: atom_id res chain seq x y z
N ALA A 1 18.79 22.74 9.19
CA ALA A 1 18.05 21.94 10.20
C ALA A 1 18.27 20.46 9.89
N PRO A 2 18.19 19.54 10.88
CA PRO A 2 18.21 18.09 10.61
C PRO A 2 16.97 17.64 9.82
N PRO A 3 17.03 16.50 9.09
CA PRO A 3 15.89 15.97 8.33
C PRO A 3 14.77 15.44 9.24
N VAL A 4 13.53 15.51 8.74
CA VAL A 4 12.35 14.88 9.38
C VAL A 4 12.15 13.48 8.78
N PHE A 5 11.91 12.49 9.63
CA PHE A 5 11.69 11.10 9.22
C PHE A 5 10.27 10.67 9.52
N VAL A 6 9.65 9.96 8.56
CA VAL A 6 8.30 9.38 8.69
C VAL A 6 8.40 7.88 8.40
N HIS A 7 7.73 7.07 9.21
CA HIS A 7 7.72 5.62 9.09
C HIS A 7 6.31 5.12 8.74
N HIS A 8 6.17 4.40 7.64
CA HIS A 8 4.92 3.74 7.27
C HIS A 8 4.86 2.31 7.85
N PRO A 9 3.66 1.78 8.16
CA PRO A 9 3.48 0.38 8.54
C PRO A 9 3.96 -0.60 7.47
N LEU A 10 4.41 -1.79 7.89
CA LEU A 10 4.67 -2.90 6.98
C LEU A 10 3.37 -3.56 6.56
N ILE A 11 3.27 -3.92 5.27
CA ILE A 11 2.20 -4.79 4.80
C ILE A 11 2.54 -6.25 5.16
N VAL A 12 1.59 -6.91 5.82
CA VAL A 12 1.70 -8.29 6.28
C VAL A 12 0.67 -9.19 5.60
N ASN A 13 0.93 -10.50 5.61
CA ASN A 13 -0.04 -11.51 5.21
C ASN A 13 -1.06 -11.76 6.35
N PRO A 14 -2.11 -12.57 6.13
CA PRO A 14 -3.12 -12.86 7.17
C PRO A 14 -2.56 -13.51 8.44
N ALA A 15 -1.37 -14.12 8.38
CA ALA A 15 -0.67 -14.69 9.53
C ALA A 15 0.24 -13.67 10.25
N GLY A 16 0.24 -12.39 9.84
CA GLY A 16 1.04 -11.32 10.43
C GLY A 16 2.50 -11.27 9.97
N ALA A 17 2.91 -12.11 9.03
CA ALA A 17 4.27 -12.09 8.50
C ALA A 17 4.43 -11.04 7.39
N LYS A 18 5.55 -10.31 7.38
CA LYS A 18 5.91 -9.37 6.31
C LYS A 18 5.88 -10.06 4.94
N LEU A 19 5.22 -9.43 3.98
CA LEU A 19 5.25 -9.89 2.59
C LEU A 19 6.67 -9.83 2.02
N SER A 20 7.05 -10.85 1.24
CA SER A 20 8.35 -10.90 0.58
C SER A 20 8.32 -11.73 -0.70
N LYS A 21 9.05 -11.25 -1.72
CA LYS A 21 9.23 -11.99 -2.97
C LYS A 21 9.87 -13.36 -2.77
N ALA A 22 10.83 -13.46 -1.85
CA ALA A 22 11.53 -14.72 -1.57
C ALA A 22 10.60 -15.81 -1.00
N ARG A 23 9.47 -15.45 -0.38
CA ARG A 23 8.46 -16.39 0.10
C ARG A 23 7.37 -16.68 -0.93
N GLY A 24 7.47 -16.13 -2.15
CA GLY A 24 6.46 -16.26 -3.19
C GLY A 24 5.20 -15.43 -2.93
N ASP A 25 5.25 -14.45 -2.03
CA ASP A 25 4.12 -13.55 -1.80
C ASP A 25 3.83 -12.69 -3.04
N THR A 26 2.56 -12.37 -3.23
CA THR A 26 2.07 -11.64 -4.41
C THR A 26 2.77 -10.28 -4.58
N GLY A 27 3.31 -10.04 -5.76
CA GLY A 27 3.90 -8.76 -6.15
C GLY A 27 3.04 -8.00 -7.16
N ILE A 28 3.49 -6.78 -7.50
CA ILE A 28 2.79 -5.89 -8.43
C ILE A 28 2.70 -6.48 -9.86
N ARG A 29 3.68 -7.29 -10.26
CA ARG A 29 3.69 -7.90 -11.61
C ARG A 29 2.59 -8.95 -11.73
N GLU A 30 2.44 -9.76 -10.70
CA GLU A 30 1.42 -10.80 -10.58
C GLU A 30 0.02 -10.16 -10.54
N LEU A 31 -0.17 -9.10 -9.74
CA LEU A 31 -1.42 -8.33 -9.70
C LEU A 31 -1.78 -7.76 -11.08
N ARG A 32 -0.81 -7.18 -11.79
CA ARG A 32 -1.03 -6.66 -13.15
C ARG A 32 -1.40 -7.76 -14.13
N ALA A 33 -0.72 -8.92 -14.07
CA ALA A 33 -1.03 -10.06 -14.92
C ALA A 33 -2.44 -10.63 -14.66
N ALA A 34 -2.92 -10.50 -13.41
CA ALA A 34 -4.29 -10.85 -13.02
C ALA A 34 -5.34 -9.79 -13.38
N GLY A 35 -4.96 -8.68 -14.04
CA GLY A 35 -5.88 -7.63 -14.46
C GLY A 35 -6.23 -6.60 -13.38
N VAL A 36 -5.53 -6.59 -12.25
CA VAL A 36 -5.74 -5.59 -11.20
C VAL A 36 -5.24 -4.23 -11.68
N SER A 37 -6.09 -3.20 -11.56
CA SER A 37 -5.74 -1.86 -12.02
C SER A 37 -4.74 -1.18 -11.07
N ALA A 38 -4.02 -0.17 -11.56
CA ALA A 38 -3.14 0.62 -10.71
C ALA A 38 -3.90 1.31 -9.56
N ALA A 39 -5.14 1.75 -9.82
CA ALA A 39 -5.98 2.40 -8.82
C ALA A 39 -6.38 1.44 -7.69
N ASP A 40 -6.70 0.18 -8.03
CA ASP A 40 -7.01 -0.85 -7.05
C ASP A 40 -5.78 -1.20 -6.19
N VAL A 41 -4.60 -1.30 -6.80
CA VAL A 41 -3.34 -1.54 -6.08
C VAL A 41 -3.05 -0.43 -5.07
N LEU A 42 -3.22 0.83 -5.47
CA LEU A 42 -3.01 1.99 -4.60
C LEU A 42 -4.01 2.00 -3.44
N GLY A 43 -5.29 1.74 -3.75
CA GLY A 43 -6.36 1.61 -2.76
C GLY A 43 -6.11 0.54 -1.71
N GLU A 44 -5.72 -0.65 -2.17
CA GLU A 44 -5.37 -1.77 -1.30
C GLU A 44 -4.17 -1.45 -0.42
N ALA A 45 -3.12 -0.86 -0.99
CA ALA A 45 -1.94 -0.46 -0.22
C ALA A 45 -2.30 0.57 0.85
N ALA A 46 -3.05 1.62 0.48
CA ALA A 46 -3.50 2.67 1.39
C ALA A 46 -4.33 2.12 2.56
N ALA A 47 -5.26 1.20 2.29
CA ALA A 47 -6.06 0.56 3.34
C ALA A 47 -5.19 -0.29 4.28
N ARG A 48 -4.24 -1.07 3.73
CA ARG A 48 -3.36 -1.92 4.54
C ARG A 48 -2.40 -1.17 5.44
N VAL A 49 -2.08 0.08 5.10
CA VAL A 49 -1.24 0.96 5.93
C VAL A 49 -2.06 1.93 6.79
N GLY A 50 -3.39 1.84 6.77
CA GLY A 50 -4.29 2.64 7.60
C GLY A 50 -4.55 4.07 7.10
N LEU A 51 -4.25 4.36 5.82
CA LEU A 51 -4.60 5.63 5.17
C LEU A 51 -6.07 5.64 4.70
N LEU A 52 -6.67 4.46 4.50
CA LEU A 52 -8.09 4.28 4.22
C LEU A 52 -8.65 3.22 5.19
N ASP A 53 -9.92 3.36 5.58
CA ASP A 53 -10.59 2.33 6.41
C ASP A 53 -10.82 1.03 5.66
N ARG A 54 -11.04 1.10 4.34
CA ARG A 54 -11.33 -0.03 3.45
C ARG A 54 -10.71 0.21 2.06
N PRO A 55 -10.34 -0.85 1.31
CA PRO A 55 -9.84 -0.70 -0.05
C PRO A 55 -10.87 -0.02 -0.97
N ALA A 56 -10.42 0.98 -1.71
CA ALA A 56 -11.19 1.65 -2.75
C ALA A 56 -10.23 2.15 -3.86
N PRO A 57 -10.62 2.15 -5.14
CA PRO A 57 -9.77 2.63 -6.22
C PRO A 57 -9.27 4.06 -5.93
N LEU A 58 -7.97 4.28 -6.04
CA LEU A 58 -7.33 5.55 -5.71
C LEU A 58 -6.43 6.03 -6.86
N SER A 59 -6.55 7.28 -7.27
CA SER A 59 -5.57 7.87 -8.19
C SER A 59 -4.34 8.37 -7.43
N PRO A 60 -3.18 8.51 -8.10
CA PRO A 60 -2.01 9.12 -7.47
C PRO A 60 -2.26 10.54 -6.95
N ASP A 61 -3.16 11.31 -7.58
CA ASP A 61 -3.47 12.69 -7.21
C ASP A 61 -4.26 12.77 -5.89
N ASP A 62 -5.02 11.73 -5.57
CA ASP A 62 -5.80 11.64 -4.32
C ASP A 62 -4.90 11.38 -3.10
N LEU A 63 -3.72 10.80 -3.29
CA LEU A 63 -2.83 10.37 -2.19
C LEU A 63 -2.45 11.51 -1.26
N ALA A 64 -2.20 12.71 -1.79
CA ALA A 64 -1.76 13.85 -0.98
C ALA A 64 -2.78 14.21 0.10
N GLY A 65 -4.08 14.01 -0.16
CA GLY A 65 -5.16 14.29 0.80
C GLY A 65 -5.29 13.26 1.91
N LEU A 66 -4.61 12.11 1.82
CA LEU A 66 -4.68 11.04 2.82
C LEU A 66 -3.63 11.19 3.93
N PHE A 67 -2.65 12.09 3.77
CA PHE A 67 -1.62 12.33 4.78
C PHE A 67 -2.03 13.52 5.65
N ASP A 68 -2.02 13.32 6.97
CA ASP A 68 -2.40 14.33 7.97
C ASP A 68 -1.27 15.34 8.29
N GLY A 69 -0.22 15.40 7.45
CA GLY A 69 0.88 16.36 7.60
C GLY A 69 1.89 16.02 8.70
N ARG A 70 1.92 14.76 9.18
CA ARG A 70 3.03 14.22 9.98
C ARG A 70 4.24 13.83 9.14
#